data_AF-X0SVR4-F1
#
_entry.id   AF-X0SVR4-F1
#
_cell.length_a   1.000
_cell.length_b   1.000
_cell.length_c   1.000
_cell.angle_alpha   90.00
_cell.angle_beta   90.00
_cell.angle_gamma   90.00
#
_symmetry.space_group_name_H-M   'P 1'
#
loop_
_entity.id
_entity.type
_entity.pdbx_description
1 polymer ?
#
loop_
_entity_poly.entity_id
_entity_poly.type
_entity_poly.pdbx_seq_one_letter_code
_entity_poly.pdbx_strand_id
1 'polypeptide(L)'
;MKVGASELSLKLYGGGSWIQGGDLNKNIRGWESFFNDRNISPYSSSYDFKELHILWERGGEIVYKLSPRFYVGLGLELVTGATKGELSSRLNQEQDYYNSLVDFGTIYLDEQTLQQPEYKLRAIPITLTFYYSFPLREGMRFFLGCGGGYYFGKITYEEDYQYDFDYRDDKNSSGSLLQYVNQYSSSGTYSEESSSTALGLHGRWGVELEIRESLHFLIEVTGRWVDFGNWKGSKNDIYDWEHIWGFWGTNSDRGSSEEVSEGK
;
A
#
# COMPACT_ATOMS: atom_id res chain seq x y z
N MET A 1 51.52 8.71 -23.57
CA MET A 1 50.26 8.62 -22.79
C MET A 1 49.31 7.75 -23.61
N LYS A 2 49.18 6.45 -23.30
CA LYS A 2 48.25 5.58 -24.04
C LYS A 2 46.84 6.00 -23.63
N VAL A 3 46.10 6.61 -24.57
CA VAL A 3 44.65 6.78 -24.44
C VAL A 3 44.08 5.37 -24.34
N GLY A 4 43.70 4.97 -23.13
CA GLY A 4 43.11 3.65 -22.90
C GLY A 4 41.81 3.56 -23.68
N ALA A 5 41.62 2.46 -24.41
CA ALA A 5 40.38 2.18 -25.13
C ALA A 5 39.20 2.29 -24.14
N SER A 6 38.10 2.88 -24.60
CA SER A 6 36.88 2.95 -23.83
C SER A 6 36.34 1.54 -23.58
N GLU A 7 35.91 1.30 -22.34
CA GLU A 7 35.51 -0.01 -21.86
C GLU A 7 34.03 0.05 -21.48
N LEU A 8 33.25 -0.89 -22.01
CA LEU A 8 31.84 -1.08 -21.68
C LEU A 8 31.73 -2.20 -20.66
N SER A 9 30.99 -1.98 -19.59
CA SER A 9 30.76 -2.97 -18.54
C SER A 9 29.27 -3.06 -18.20
N LEU A 10 28.86 -4.23 -17.72
CA LEU A 10 27.51 -4.49 -17.24
C LEU A 10 27.56 -4.69 -15.73
N LYS A 11 26.76 -3.90 -15.01
CA LYS A 11 26.57 -4.01 -13.57
C LYS A 11 25.17 -4.57 -13.31
N LEU A 12 25.08 -5.64 -12.53
CA LEU A 12 23.81 -6.20 -12.04
C LEU A 12 23.80 -6.10 -10.51
N TYR A 13 22.65 -5.76 -9.94
CA TYR A 13 22.53 -5.60 -8.49
C TYR A 13 21.11 -5.88 -8.00
N GLY A 14 21.01 -6.16 -6.71
CA GLY A 14 19.76 -6.24 -5.99
C GLY A 14 19.99 -6.12 -4.48
N GLY A 15 18.95 -5.72 -3.75
CA GLY A 15 19.07 -5.42 -2.34
C GLY A 15 17.73 -5.05 -1.70
N GLY A 16 17.78 -4.79 -0.40
CA GLY A 16 16.70 -4.18 0.36
C GLY A 16 16.94 -2.68 0.50
N SER A 17 15.87 -1.90 0.52
CA SER A 17 15.89 -0.47 0.74
C SER A 17 14.82 -0.06 1.75
N TRP A 18 15.01 1.11 2.34
CA TRP A 18 14.07 1.69 3.28
C TRP A 18 13.49 2.98 2.68
N ILE A 19 12.18 3.18 2.83
CA ILE A 19 11.50 4.41 2.44
C ILE A 19 10.80 5.08 3.62
N GLN A 20 10.69 6.41 3.52
CA GLN A 20 9.87 7.20 4.44
C GLN A 20 8.37 7.02 4.19
N GLY A 21 7.96 6.61 2.99
CA GLY A 21 6.56 6.40 2.59
C GLY A 21 5.74 7.67 2.34
N GLY A 22 6.18 8.83 2.82
CA GLY A 22 5.57 10.12 2.47
C GLY A 22 4.06 10.15 2.75
N ASP A 23 3.27 10.56 1.77
CA ASP A 23 1.82 10.69 1.89
C ASP A 23 1.09 9.33 1.98
N LEU A 24 1.65 8.26 1.41
CA LEU A 24 1.10 6.90 1.56
C LEU A 24 1.07 6.49 3.03
N ASN A 25 2.20 6.61 3.71
CA ASN A 25 2.27 6.28 5.15
C ASN A 25 1.49 7.27 6.03
N LYS A 26 1.34 8.54 5.60
CA LYS A 26 0.44 9.47 6.28
C LYS A 26 -1.02 9.05 6.17
N ASN A 27 -1.45 8.54 5.01
CA ASN A 27 -2.80 8.02 4.81
C ASN A 27 -3.07 6.82 5.73
N ILE A 28 -2.14 5.85 5.77
CA ILE A 28 -2.22 4.69 6.67
C ILE A 28 -2.37 5.15 8.14
N ARG A 29 -1.48 6.02 8.64
CA ARG A 29 -1.59 6.59 10.00
C ARG A 29 -2.88 7.38 10.24
N GLY A 30 -3.40 8.03 9.21
CA GLY A 30 -4.67 8.76 9.27
C GLY A 30 -5.84 7.83 9.57
N TRP A 31 -5.88 6.67 8.90
CA TRP A 31 -6.84 5.62 9.18
C TRP A 31 -6.67 5.04 10.58
N GLU A 32 -5.43 4.75 11.00
CA GLU A 32 -5.15 4.29 12.37
C GLU A 32 -5.73 5.26 13.42
N SER A 33 -5.49 6.55 13.23
CA SER A 33 -6.00 7.59 14.13
C SER A 33 -7.53 7.63 14.13
N PHE A 34 -8.16 7.54 12.96
CA PHE A 34 -9.61 7.51 12.83
C PHE A 34 -10.27 6.33 13.56
N PHE A 35 -9.70 5.12 13.44
CA PHE A 35 -10.21 3.95 14.15
C PHE A 35 -9.97 4.06 15.66
N ASN A 36 -8.80 4.52 16.09
CA ASN A 36 -8.50 4.71 17.50
C ASN A 36 -9.43 5.75 18.16
N ASP A 37 -9.73 6.85 17.48
CA ASP A 37 -10.66 7.89 17.98
C ASP A 37 -12.11 7.38 18.10
N ARG A 38 -12.50 6.40 17.25
CA ARG A 38 -13.81 5.75 17.30
C ARG A 38 -13.88 4.55 18.23
N ASN A 39 -12.76 4.11 18.80
CA ASN A 39 -12.69 2.96 19.69
C ASN A 39 -13.20 3.31 21.10
N ILE A 40 -14.47 3.72 21.18
CA ILE A 40 -15.14 4.16 22.40
C ILE A 40 -16.48 3.46 22.47
N SER A 41 -16.77 2.87 23.64
CA SER A 41 -18.04 2.20 23.92
C SER A 41 -19.24 3.05 23.44
N PRO A 42 -20.21 2.45 22.73
CA PRO A 42 -20.38 1.01 22.48
C PRO A 42 -19.57 0.44 21.29
N TYR A 43 -18.76 1.25 20.62
CA TYR A 43 -17.89 0.80 19.54
C TYR A 43 -16.60 0.18 20.08
N SER A 44 -16.16 -0.87 19.40
CA SER A 44 -14.85 -1.48 19.55
C SER A 44 -14.21 -1.61 18.19
N SER A 45 -12.92 -1.32 18.09
CA SER A 45 -12.18 -1.50 16.84
C SER A 45 -10.76 -1.99 17.07
N SER A 46 -10.25 -2.77 16.12
CA SER A 46 -8.87 -3.21 16.04
C SER A 46 -8.28 -2.75 14.71
N TYR A 47 -7.06 -2.23 14.75
CA TYR A 47 -6.32 -1.76 13.59
C TYR A 47 -4.91 -2.33 13.65
N ASP A 48 -4.59 -3.22 12.72
CA ASP A 48 -3.22 -3.72 12.50
C ASP A 48 -2.85 -3.57 11.02
N PHE A 49 -2.71 -2.32 10.57
CA PHE A 49 -2.18 -2.03 9.25
C PHE A 49 -0.92 -1.17 9.32
N LYS A 50 0.21 -1.78 9.00
CA LYS A 50 1.53 -1.19 9.22
C LYS A 50 1.99 -0.38 8.02
N GLU A 51 2.75 0.66 8.30
CA GLU A 51 3.41 1.49 7.30
C GLU A 51 4.32 0.71 6.35
N LEU A 52 4.37 1.14 5.08
CA LEU A 52 5.28 0.57 4.09
C LEU A 52 6.66 1.23 4.21
N HIS A 53 7.64 0.46 4.67
CA HIS A 53 9.02 0.94 4.79
C HIS A 53 10.02 0.13 3.99
N ILE A 54 9.82 -1.19 3.86
CA ILE A 54 10.80 -2.08 3.24
C ILE A 54 10.44 -2.27 1.77
N LEU A 55 11.37 -1.92 0.89
CA LEU A 55 11.28 -2.25 -0.54
C LEU A 55 12.44 -3.15 -0.96
N TRP A 56 12.19 -3.99 -1.94
CA TRP A 56 13.18 -4.78 -2.65
C TRP A 56 13.52 -4.12 -3.97
N GLU A 57 14.82 -4.02 -4.27
CA GLU A 57 15.34 -3.48 -5.51
C GLU A 57 16.12 -4.54 -6.29
N ARG A 58 15.99 -4.50 -7.61
CA ARG A 58 16.86 -5.22 -8.55
C ARG A 58 17.04 -4.39 -9.80
N GLY A 59 18.22 -4.44 -10.39
CA GLY A 59 18.52 -3.61 -11.54
C GLY A 59 19.75 -4.04 -12.31
N GLY A 60 19.87 -3.42 -13.48
CA GLY A 60 21.03 -3.52 -14.34
C GLY A 60 21.47 -2.13 -14.80
N GLU A 61 22.75 -1.97 -15.04
CA GLU A 61 23.32 -0.71 -15.51
C GLU A 61 24.43 -0.98 -16.53
N ILE A 62 24.35 -0.27 -17.65
CA ILE A 62 25.42 -0.25 -18.65
C ILE A 62 26.35 0.88 -18.26
N VAL A 63 27.59 0.55 -17.94
CA VAL A 63 28.60 1.52 -17.47
C VAL A 63 29.68 1.69 -18.54
N TYR A 64 29.85 2.92 -18.98
CA TYR A 64 30.86 3.35 -19.93
C TYR A 64 31.99 4.10 -19.23
N LYS A 65 33.22 3.63 -19.42
CA LYS A 65 34.42 4.22 -18.84
C LYS A 65 34.95 5.35 -19.71
N LEU A 66 34.82 6.58 -19.23
CA LEU A 66 35.35 7.79 -19.88
C LEU A 66 36.85 7.94 -19.67
N SER A 67 37.34 7.52 -18.49
CA SER A 67 38.75 7.56 -18.12
C SER A 67 39.03 6.53 -17.02
N PRO A 68 40.29 6.34 -16.56
CA PRO A 68 40.58 5.42 -15.46
C PRO A 68 39.85 5.70 -14.14
N ARG A 69 39.26 6.90 -13.97
CA ARG A 69 38.53 7.28 -12.75
C ARG A 69 37.10 7.72 -12.97
N PHE A 70 36.71 8.04 -14.20
CA PHE A 70 35.39 8.60 -14.51
C PHE A 70 34.58 7.63 -15.37
N TYR A 71 33.33 7.41 -14.98
CA TYR A 71 32.41 6.51 -15.67
C TYR A 71 31.04 7.17 -15.76
N VAL A 72 30.26 6.75 -16.76
CA VAL A 72 28.86 7.12 -16.90
C VAL A 72 28.05 5.84 -17.00
N GLY A 73 26.98 5.74 -16.22
CA GLY A 73 26.09 4.59 -16.21
C GLY A 73 24.68 4.95 -16.62
N LEU A 74 24.06 4.10 -17.44
CA LEU A 74 22.64 4.14 -17.75
C LEU A 74 21.97 2.92 -17.12
N GLY A 75 21.15 3.14 -16.11
CA GLY A 75 20.52 2.12 -15.29
C GLY A 75 19.03 1.95 -15.57
N LEU A 76 18.56 0.71 -15.40
CA LEU A 76 17.15 0.34 -15.34
C LEU A 76 16.93 -0.52 -14.10
N GLU A 77 15.96 -0.13 -13.29
CA GLU A 77 15.70 -0.71 -11.97
C GLU A 77 14.23 -1.12 -11.83
N LEU A 78 13.97 -2.06 -10.94
CA LEU A 78 12.66 -2.38 -10.41
C LEU A 78 12.73 -2.29 -8.90
N VAL A 79 11.92 -1.42 -8.32
CA VAL A 79 11.76 -1.26 -6.87
C VAL A 79 10.34 -1.66 -6.51
N THR A 80 10.17 -2.56 -5.55
CA THR A 80 8.86 -3.10 -5.15
C THR A 80 8.76 -3.27 -3.65
N GLY A 81 7.61 -2.98 -3.05
CA GLY A 81 7.31 -3.33 -1.68
C GLY A 81 5.82 -3.52 -1.47
N ALA A 82 5.44 -4.21 -0.40
CA ALA A 82 4.07 -4.41 -0.03
C ALA A 82 3.89 -4.38 1.48
N THR A 83 2.72 -3.94 1.94
CA THR A 83 2.28 -4.04 3.32
C THR A 83 0.83 -4.50 3.34
N LYS A 84 0.48 -5.33 4.32
CA LYS A 84 -0.86 -5.88 4.53
C LYS A 84 -1.29 -5.58 5.95
N GLY A 85 -2.60 -5.55 6.19
CA GLY A 85 -3.13 -5.40 7.52
C GLY A 85 -4.50 -6.01 7.68
N GLU A 86 -5.02 -5.87 8.90
CA GLU A 86 -6.36 -6.27 9.27
C GLU A 86 -7.01 -5.14 10.06
N LEU A 87 -8.25 -4.80 9.70
CA LEU A 87 -9.06 -3.83 10.41
C LEU A 87 -10.38 -4.51 10.76
N SER A 88 -10.86 -4.23 11.96
CA SER A 88 -12.20 -4.65 12.36
C SER A 88 -12.84 -3.58 13.22
N SER A 89 -14.15 -3.42 13.04
CA SER A 89 -14.99 -2.63 13.93
C SER A 89 -16.21 -3.44 14.31
N ARG A 90 -16.64 -3.30 15.56
CA ARG A 90 -17.87 -3.89 16.05
C ARG A 90 -18.60 -2.92 16.98
N LEU A 91 -19.89 -2.78 16.76
CA LEU A 91 -20.84 -2.12 17.62
C LEU A 91 -21.82 -3.18 18.13
N ASN A 92 -22.00 -3.26 19.43
CA ASN A 92 -23.08 -4.06 20.01
C ASN A 92 -23.82 -3.22 21.05
N GLN A 93 -25.10 -2.99 20.81
CA GLN A 93 -25.94 -2.17 21.67
C GLN A 93 -27.29 -2.83 21.89
N GLU A 94 -27.72 -2.77 23.15
CA GLU A 94 -29.06 -3.13 23.58
C GLU A 94 -29.66 -1.93 24.31
N GLN A 95 -30.88 -1.54 23.93
CA GLN A 95 -31.57 -0.42 24.53
C GLN A 95 -33.05 -0.72 24.74
N ASP A 96 -33.46 -0.76 26.00
CA ASP A 96 -34.87 -0.78 26.38
C ASP A 96 -35.50 0.61 26.18
N TYR A 97 -36.74 0.62 25.73
CA TYR A 97 -37.57 1.82 25.67
C TYR A 97 -38.96 1.56 26.26
N TYR A 98 -39.52 2.60 26.86
CA TYR A 98 -40.87 2.59 27.42
C TYR A 98 -41.57 3.90 27.05
N ASN A 99 -42.51 3.81 26.11
CA ASN A 99 -43.34 4.96 25.71
C ASN A 99 -44.67 4.94 26.47
N SER A 100 -45.26 3.76 26.70
CA SER A 100 -46.50 3.57 27.45
C SER A 100 -46.70 2.12 27.93
N LEU A 101 -47.76 1.87 28.70
CA LEU A 101 -48.14 0.52 29.15
C LEU A 101 -48.43 -0.47 28.02
N VAL A 102 -48.70 0.02 26.81
CA VAL A 102 -49.02 -0.77 25.61
C VAL A 102 -48.00 -0.60 24.49
N ASP A 103 -46.91 0.15 24.75
CA ASP A 103 -45.85 0.46 23.80
C ASP A 103 -44.50 0.55 24.51
N PHE A 104 -43.82 -0.59 24.59
CA PHE A 104 -42.50 -0.75 25.19
C PHE A 104 -41.76 -1.89 24.48
N GLY A 105 -40.44 -1.90 24.55
CA GLY A 105 -39.66 -2.90 23.84
C GLY A 105 -38.16 -2.77 24.06
N THR A 106 -37.42 -3.58 23.32
CA THR A 106 -35.96 -3.61 23.35
C THR A 106 -35.43 -3.55 21.92
N ILE A 107 -34.51 -2.62 21.68
CA ILE A 107 -33.76 -2.50 20.43
C ILE A 107 -32.43 -3.20 20.61
N TYR A 108 -32.08 -4.06 19.65
CA TYR A 108 -30.79 -4.70 19.50
C TYR A 108 -30.14 -4.20 18.21
N LEU A 109 -28.86 -3.88 18.30
CA LEU A 109 -28.04 -3.45 17.17
C LEU A 109 -26.67 -4.14 17.29
N ASP A 110 -26.35 -4.99 16.31
CA ASP A 110 -25.00 -5.55 16.12
C ASP A 110 -24.52 -5.13 14.73
N GLU A 111 -23.41 -4.41 14.66
CA GLU A 111 -22.78 -4.02 13.40
C GLU A 111 -21.32 -4.46 13.45
N GLN A 112 -20.86 -5.13 12.41
CA GLN A 112 -19.51 -5.64 12.29
C GLN A 112 -18.94 -5.28 10.92
N THR A 113 -17.66 -4.89 10.90
CA THR A 113 -16.89 -4.71 9.67
C THR A 113 -15.56 -5.42 9.84
N LEU A 114 -15.13 -6.14 8.80
CA LEU A 114 -13.82 -6.76 8.67
C LEU A 114 -13.21 -6.30 7.35
N GLN A 115 -11.96 -5.87 7.36
CA GLN A 115 -11.23 -5.42 6.17
C GLN A 115 -9.80 -5.95 6.19
N GLN A 116 -9.29 -6.35 5.04
CA GLN A 116 -7.94 -6.90 4.86
C GLN A 116 -7.16 -6.13 3.78
N PRO A 117 -6.73 -4.88 4.06
CA PRO A 117 -6.07 -4.07 3.05
C PRO A 117 -4.64 -4.53 2.76
N GLU A 118 -4.25 -4.35 1.50
CA GLU A 118 -2.90 -4.54 0.98
C GLU A 118 -2.50 -3.36 0.10
N TYR A 119 -1.43 -2.65 0.47
CA TYR A 119 -0.76 -1.70 -0.42
C TYR A 119 0.45 -2.37 -1.08
N LYS A 120 0.55 -2.25 -2.42
CA LYS A 120 1.71 -2.64 -3.21
C LYS A 120 2.28 -1.40 -3.89
N LEU A 121 3.53 -1.08 -3.62
CA LEU A 121 4.29 -0.03 -4.32
C LEU A 121 5.21 -0.67 -5.34
N ARG A 122 5.22 -0.13 -6.55
CA ARG A 122 6.17 -0.47 -7.60
C ARG A 122 6.72 0.82 -8.23
N ALA A 123 8.03 0.88 -8.43
CA ALA A 123 8.67 1.92 -9.23
C ALA A 123 9.65 1.32 -10.24
N ILE A 124 9.72 1.92 -11.42
CA ILE A 124 10.70 1.59 -12.46
C ILE A 124 11.55 2.84 -12.71
N PRO A 125 12.71 2.97 -12.05
CA PRO A 125 13.68 4.02 -12.34
C PRO A 125 14.45 3.76 -13.65
N ILE A 126 14.57 4.79 -14.47
CA ILE A 126 15.58 4.90 -15.54
C ILE A 126 16.58 5.97 -15.10
N THR A 127 17.82 5.57 -14.82
CA THR A 127 18.81 6.40 -14.13
C THR A 127 20.01 6.71 -15.02
N LEU A 128 20.53 7.94 -14.93
CA LEU A 128 21.81 8.33 -15.49
C LEU A 128 22.75 8.71 -14.34
N THR A 129 23.87 8.01 -14.21
CA THR A 129 24.81 8.18 -13.10
C THR A 129 26.19 8.56 -13.60
N PHE A 130 26.81 9.54 -12.97
CA PHE A 130 28.23 9.86 -13.14
C PHE A 130 29.00 9.29 -11.95
N TYR A 131 30.02 8.48 -12.23
CA TYR A 131 30.85 7.85 -11.21
C TYR A 131 32.26 8.44 -11.19
N TYR A 132 32.81 8.50 -9.98
CA TYR A 132 34.22 8.72 -9.70
C TYR A 132 34.78 7.54 -8.89
N SER A 133 35.88 6.94 -9.35
CA SER A 133 36.54 5.83 -8.66
C SER A 133 37.91 6.20 -8.10
N PHE A 134 38.15 5.77 -6.87
CA PHE A 134 39.41 5.85 -6.15
C PHE A 134 40.03 4.45 -6.02
N PRO A 135 41.25 4.21 -6.55
CA PRO A 135 41.95 2.96 -6.27
C PRO A 135 42.37 2.96 -4.80
N LEU A 136 41.89 1.99 -4.01
CA LEU A 136 42.30 1.82 -2.61
C LEU A 136 43.56 0.94 -2.52
N ARG A 137 43.57 -0.17 -3.25
CA ARG A 137 44.71 -1.08 -3.42
C ARG A 137 44.51 -1.89 -4.72
N GLU A 138 45.46 -2.75 -5.03
CA GLU A 138 45.32 -3.68 -6.17
C GLU A 138 44.06 -4.54 -6.01
N GLY A 139 43.25 -4.60 -7.07
CA GLY A 139 41.97 -5.31 -7.09
C GLY A 139 40.85 -4.73 -6.23
N MET A 140 40.99 -3.53 -5.64
CA MET A 140 39.96 -2.92 -4.81
C MET A 140 39.79 -1.42 -5.08
N ARG A 141 38.56 -1.01 -5.38
CA ARG A 141 38.20 0.37 -5.70
C ARG A 141 37.08 0.85 -4.80
N PHE A 142 37.18 2.08 -4.32
CA PHE A 142 36.04 2.81 -3.77
C PHE A 142 35.44 3.66 -4.88
N PHE A 143 34.11 3.79 -4.91
CA PHE A 143 33.47 4.67 -5.89
C PHE A 143 32.41 5.54 -5.25
N LEU A 144 32.22 6.71 -5.86
CA LEU A 144 31.13 7.63 -5.62
C LEU A 144 30.34 7.78 -6.93
N GLY A 145 29.04 7.85 -6.84
CA GLY A 145 28.14 8.09 -7.96
C GLY A 145 27.10 9.14 -7.60
N CYS A 146 26.75 10.00 -8.55
CA CYS A 146 25.59 10.87 -8.42
C CYS A 146 24.89 11.02 -9.77
N GLY A 147 23.59 11.31 -9.74
CA GLY A 147 22.82 11.33 -10.96
C GLY A 147 21.38 11.75 -10.77
N GLY A 148 20.66 11.69 -11.89
CA GLY A 148 19.23 11.87 -11.93
C GLY A 148 18.55 10.67 -12.58
N GLY A 149 17.25 10.53 -12.35
CA GLY A 149 16.46 9.49 -12.97
C GLY A 149 15.03 9.93 -13.22
N TYR A 150 14.39 9.22 -14.15
CA TYR A 150 12.96 9.30 -14.42
C TYR A 150 12.30 8.04 -13.87
N TYR A 151 11.29 8.21 -13.02
CA TYR A 151 10.67 7.15 -12.24
C TYR A 151 9.22 6.96 -12.68
N PHE A 152 8.86 5.73 -13.03
CA PHE A 152 7.47 5.34 -13.26
C PHE A 152 6.95 4.64 -12.01
N GLY A 153 6.11 5.32 -11.25
CA GLY A 153 5.51 4.83 -10.00
C GLY A 153 4.12 4.26 -10.22
N LYS A 154 3.81 3.18 -9.50
CA LYS A 154 2.50 2.55 -9.43
C LYS A 154 2.22 2.13 -7.99
N ILE A 155 1.05 2.48 -7.49
CA ILE A 155 0.51 2.03 -6.21
C ILE A 155 -0.75 1.24 -6.52
N THR A 156 -0.87 0.06 -5.92
CA THR A 156 -2.08 -0.75 -5.95
C THR A 156 -2.58 -0.91 -4.53
N TYR A 157 -3.87 -0.69 -4.32
CA TYR A 157 -4.61 -1.01 -3.11
C TYR A 157 -5.57 -2.16 -3.44
N GLU A 158 -5.59 -3.19 -2.61
CA GLU A 158 -6.56 -4.27 -2.67
C GLU A 158 -7.08 -4.50 -1.25
N GLU A 159 -8.39 -4.63 -1.07
CA GLU A 159 -9.01 -4.89 0.22
C GLU A 159 -10.17 -5.86 0.02
N ASP A 160 -10.09 -7.02 0.69
CA ASP A 160 -11.27 -7.85 0.90
C ASP A 160 -11.98 -7.35 2.15
N TYR A 161 -13.31 -7.22 2.07
CA TYR A 161 -14.12 -6.74 3.17
C TYR A 161 -15.39 -7.56 3.38
N GLN A 162 -15.88 -7.51 4.62
CA GLN A 162 -17.17 -8.02 5.04
C GLN A 162 -17.82 -6.99 5.95
N TYR A 163 -19.10 -6.72 5.73
CA TYR A 163 -19.92 -5.83 6.54
C TYR A 163 -21.22 -6.55 6.90
N ASP A 164 -21.51 -6.62 8.19
CA ASP A 164 -22.73 -7.22 8.71
C ASP A 164 -23.43 -6.21 9.62
N PHE A 165 -24.74 -6.09 9.47
CA PHE A 165 -25.60 -5.23 10.26
C PHE A 165 -26.85 -6.01 10.64
N ASP A 166 -27.14 -6.12 11.94
CA ASP A 166 -28.33 -6.75 12.48
C ASP A 166 -29.03 -5.77 13.42
N TYR A 167 -30.19 -5.30 12.99
CA TYR A 167 -31.10 -4.52 13.80
C TYR A 167 -32.36 -5.32 14.11
N ARG A 168 -32.74 -5.36 15.38
CA ARG A 168 -33.97 -5.99 15.86
C ARG A 168 -34.69 -5.07 16.85
N ASP A 169 -35.98 -4.86 16.64
CA ASP A 169 -36.86 -4.16 17.58
C ASP A 169 -37.96 -5.12 18.03
N ASP A 170 -37.83 -5.59 19.27
CA ASP A 170 -38.83 -6.42 19.94
C ASP A 170 -39.82 -5.50 20.66
N LYS A 171 -40.96 -5.26 20.03
CA LYS A 171 -41.99 -4.32 20.49
C LYS A 171 -43.19 -5.05 21.07
N ASN A 172 -43.66 -4.64 22.24
CA ASN A 172 -45.01 -4.96 22.70
C ASN A 172 -45.99 -3.91 22.18
N SER A 173 -46.99 -4.34 21.43
CA SER A 173 -48.09 -3.49 20.96
C SER A 173 -49.40 -4.08 21.43
N SER A 174 -50.07 -3.42 22.38
CA SER A 174 -51.38 -3.82 22.90
C SER A 174 -51.44 -5.28 23.40
N GLY A 175 -50.36 -5.78 24.01
CA GLY A 175 -50.27 -7.13 24.56
C GLY A 175 -49.81 -8.21 23.58
N SER A 176 -49.50 -7.84 22.34
CA SER A 176 -48.90 -8.73 21.33
C SER A 176 -47.44 -8.36 21.09
N LEU A 177 -46.56 -9.37 21.08
CA LEU A 177 -45.18 -9.18 20.66
C LEU A 177 -45.15 -9.00 19.13
N LEU A 178 -44.51 -7.93 18.69
CA LEU A 178 -44.21 -7.62 17.29
C LEU A 178 -42.70 -7.46 17.18
N GLN A 179 -42.07 -8.17 16.25
CA GLN A 179 -40.65 -8.02 16.00
C GLN A 179 -40.45 -7.37 14.65
N TYR A 180 -39.68 -6.30 14.59
CA TYR A 180 -39.14 -5.77 13.34
C TYR A 180 -37.67 -6.19 13.22
N VAL A 181 -37.30 -6.69 12.05
CA VAL A 181 -35.92 -7.10 11.72
C VAL A 181 -35.43 -6.25 10.56
N ASN A 182 -34.16 -5.90 10.59
CA ASN A 182 -33.42 -5.31 9.48
C ASN A 182 -31.98 -5.83 9.52
N GLN A 183 -31.69 -6.86 8.73
CA GLN A 183 -30.42 -7.55 8.65
C GLN A 183 -29.80 -7.36 7.27
N TYR A 184 -28.60 -6.83 7.21
CA TYR A 184 -27.85 -6.62 5.98
C TYR A 184 -26.47 -7.26 6.11
N SER A 185 -26.06 -8.00 5.09
CA SER A 185 -24.71 -8.56 4.99
C SER A 185 -24.17 -8.24 3.61
N SER A 186 -22.92 -7.79 3.52
CA SER A 186 -22.19 -7.65 2.27
C SER A 186 -20.75 -8.13 2.40
N SER A 187 -20.22 -8.65 1.31
CA SER A 187 -18.81 -9.02 1.22
C SER A 187 -18.32 -8.76 -0.19
N GLY A 188 -17.10 -8.27 -0.31
CA GLY A 188 -16.56 -7.89 -1.60
C GLY A 188 -15.06 -7.68 -1.60
N THR A 189 -14.57 -7.34 -2.79
CA THR A 189 -13.18 -6.95 -3.02
C THR A 189 -13.16 -5.56 -3.62
N TYR A 190 -12.51 -4.64 -2.92
CA TYR A 190 -12.20 -3.30 -3.37
C TYR A 190 -10.79 -3.26 -3.93
N SER A 191 -10.58 -2.55 -5.04
CA SER A 191 -9.25 -2.36 -5.62
C SER A 191 -9.08 -0.95 -6.17
N GLU A 192 -7.90 -0.38 -5.96
CA GLU A 192 -7.46 0.86 -6.58
C GLU A 192 -6.12 0.66 -7.26
N GLU A 193 -5.95 1.30 -8.40
CA GLU A 193 -4.67 1.41 -9.07
C GLU A 193 -4.38 2.87 -9.35
N SER A 194 -3.22 3.36 -8.89
CA SER A 194 -2.76 4.71 -9.13
C SER A 194 -1.37 4.71 -9.75
N SER A 195 -1.13 5.58 -10.73
CA SER A 195 0.15 5.73 -11.41
C SER A 195 0.61 7.19 -11.44
N SER A 196 1.92 7.38 -11.39
CA SER A 196 2.56 8.70 -11.46
C SER A 196 3.95 8.58 -12.07
N THR A 197 4.46 9.68 -12.59
CA THR A 197 5.85 9.79 -13.05
C THR A 197 6.54 10.95 -12.36
N ALA A 198 7.80 10.73 -11.99
CA ALA A 198 8.59 11.72 -11.25
C ALA A 198 10.02 11.78 -11.76
N LEU A 199 10.63 12.96 -11.60
CA LEU A 199 12.08 13.12 -11.65
C LEU A 199 12.64 12.93 -10.25
N GLY A 200 13.83 12.36 -10.17
CA GLY A 200 14.52 12.17 -8.90
C GLY A 200 16.02 12.31 -9.03
N LEU A 201 16.67 12.51 -7.88
CA LEU A 201 18.12 12.53 -7.74
C LEU A 201 18.57 11.31 -6.94
N HIS A 202 19.77 10.84 -7.22
CA HIS A 202 20.38 9.76 -6.45
C HIS A 202 21.86 9.98 -6.22
N GLY A 203 22.32 9.41 -5.10
CA GLY A 203 23.72 9.28 -4.73
C GLY A 203 24.05 7.83 -4.46
N ARG A 204 25.25 7.40 -4.84
CA ARG A 204 25.75 6.04 -4.67
C ARG A 204 27.15 6.11 -4.10
N TRP A 205 27.47 5.20 -3.20
CA TRP A 205 28.86 4.97 -2.81
C TRP A 205 29.05 3.51 -2.46
N GLY A 206 30.24 3.00 -2.71
CA GLY A 206 30.48 1.58 -2.53
C GLY A 206 31.92 1.18 -2.72
N VAL A 207 32.14 -0.12 -2.51
CA VAL A 207 33.42 -0.76 -2.74
C VAL A 207 33.23 -1.82 -3.80
N GLU A 208 34.17 -1.87 -4.73
CA GLU A 208 34.28 -2.85 -5.79
C GLU A 208 35.53 -3.70 -5.57
N LEU A 209 35.36 -5.01 -5.63
CA LEU A 209 36.40 -6.03 -5.45
C LEU A 209 36.55 -6.80 -6.75
N GLU A 210 37.74 -6.80 -7.32
CA GLU A 210 38.11 -7.62 -8.48
C GLU A 210 38.30 -9.07 -8.04
N ILE A 211 37.46 -9.97 -8.57
CA ILE A 211 37.59 -11.41 -8.36
C ILE A 211 38.44 -12.02 -9.47
N ARG A 212 38.21 -11.55 -10.71
CA ARG A 212 38.97 -11.87 -11.92
C ARG A 212 38.99 -10.64 -12.83
N GLU A 213 39.83 -10.64 -13.86
CA GLU A 213 40.01 -9.53 -14.80
C GLU A 213 38.69 -9.01 -15.44
N SER A 214 37.63 -9.81 -15.49
CA SER A 214 36.32 -9.45 -16.06
C SER A 214 35.15 -9.58 -15.08
N LEU A 215 35.40 -9.94 -13.83
CA LEU A 215 34.35 -10.18 -12.83
C LEU A 215 34.67 -9.44 -11.54
N HIS A 216 33.78 -8.52 -11.19
CA HIS A 216 33.86 -7.71 -9.99
C HIS A 216 32.65 -7.98 -9.09
N PHE A 217 32.88 -7.94 -7.79
CA PHE A 217 31.84 -7.94 -6.77
C PHE A 217 31.74 -6.54 -6.16
N LEU A 218 30.52 -6.08 -5.90
CA LEU A 218 30.27 -4.75 -5.39
C LEU A 218 29.36 -4.78 -4.16
N ILE A 219 29.66 -3.90 -3.21
CA ILE A 219 28.77 -3.54 -2.11
C ILE A 219 28.50 -2.05 -2.26
N GLU A 220 27.22 -1.69 -2.39
CA GLU A 220 26.78 -0.33 -2.67
C GLU A 220 25.70 0.10 -1.70
N VAL A 221 25.77 1.36 -1.28
CA VAL A 221 24.68 2.06 -0.60
C VAL A 221 24.18 3.13 -1.56
N THR A 222 22.86 3.18 -1.73
CA THR A 222 22.20 4.15 -2.60
C THR A 222 21.21 4.99 -1.80
N GLY A 223 21.33 6.31 -1.92
CA GLY A 223 20.32 7.27 -1.46
C GLY A 223 19.56 7.82 -2.66
N ARG A 224 18.23 7.91 -2.55
CA ARG A 224 17.37 8.49 -3.59
C ARG A 224 16.45 9.54 -2.99
N TRP A 225 16.22 10.62 -3.73
CA TRP A 225 15.18 11.59 -3.44
C TRP A 225 14.29 11.72 -4.68
N VAL A 226 13.04 11.29 -4.52
CA VAL A 226 12.01 11.30 -5.56
C VAL A 226 10.72 11.82 -4.92
N ASP A 227 10.01 12.69 -5.62
CA ASP A 227 8.72 13.20 -5.19
C ASP A 227 7.66 12.88 -6.26
N PHE A 228 6.72 11.99 -5.92
CA PHE A 228 5.65 11.58 -6.81
C PHE A 228 4.40 12.41 -6.55
N GLY A 229 4.07 13.30 -7.49
CA GLY A 229 2.82 14.08 -7.48
C GLY A 229 1.86 13.66 -8.59
N ASN A 230 0.66 14.26 -8.60
CA ASN A 230 -0.34 14.10 -9.66
C ASN A 230 -0.66 12.64 -9.99
N TRP A 231 -0.85 11.83 -8.96
CA TRP A 231 -1.29 10.44 -9.11
C TRP A 231 -2.65 10.39 -9.81
N LYS A 232 -2.76 9.52 -10.81
CA LYS A 232 -4.02 9.25 -11.51
C LYS A 232 -4.34 7.78 -11.35
N GLY A 233 -5.60 7.48 -11.10
CA GLY A 233 -5.97 6.12 -10.81
C GLY A 233 -7.40 5.77 -11.18
N SER A 234 -7.74 4.52 -10.94
CA SER A 234 -9.07 3.97 -11.08
C SER A 234 -9.38 3.14 -9.85
N LYS A 235 -10.65 3.07 -9.50
CA LYS A 235 -11.14 2.17 -8.46
C LYS A 235 -12.20 1.23 -9.02
N ASN A 236 -12.24 0.03 -8.45
CA ASN A 236 -13.23 -0.99 -8.73
C ASN A 236 -13.67 -1.64 -7.42
N ASP A 237 -14.97 -1.76 -7.21
CA ASP A 237 -15.57 -2.42 -6.06
C ASP A 237 -16.53 -3.49 -6.57
N ILE A 238 -16.30 -4.75 -6.19
CA ILE A 238 -17.18 -5.87 -6.54
C ILE A 238 -17.68 -6.48 -5.24
N TYR A 239 -18.98 -6.53 -5.04
CA TYR A 239 -19.57 -7.07 -3.82
C TYR A 239 -20.89 -7.80 -4.03
N ASP A 240 -21.10 -8.79 -3.18
CA ASP A 240 -22.36 -9.47 -3.00
C ASP A 240 -23.05 -8.91 -1.74
N TRP A 241 -24.38 -8.88 -1.75
CA TRP A 241 -25.16 -8.43 -0.61
C TRP A 241 -26.45 -9.23 -0.44
N GLU A 242 -26.90 -9.32 0.82
CA GLU A 242 -28.17 -9.89 1.23
C GLU A 242 -28.83 -8.95 2.25
N HIS A 243 -30.13 -8.72 2.10
CA HIS A 243 -30.91 -7.85 2.96
C HIS A 243 -32.23 -8.51 3.34
N ILE A 244 -32.52 -8.61 4.64
CA ILE A 244 -33.78 -9.12 5.18
C ILE A 244 -34.40 -8.01 6.03
N TRP A 245 -35.66 -7.66 5.77
CA TRP A 245 -36.32 -6.59 6.51
C TRP A 245 -37.82 -6.75 6.66
N GLY A 246 -38.36 -6.04 7.66
CA GLY A 246 -39.78 -5.95 7.93
C GLY A 246 -40.18 -6.70 9.20
N PHE A 247 -41.48 -6.68 9.49
CA PHE A 247 -42.01 -7.42 10.62
C PHE A 247 -41.81 -8.91 10.42
N TRP A 248 -41.17 -9.58 11.38
CA TRP A 248 -40.80 -10.99 11.28
C TRP A 248 -39.92 -11.35 10.06
N GLY A 249 -39.20 -10.38 9.48
CA GLY A 249 -38.33 -10.61 8.32
C GLY A 249 -39.10 -11.02 7.05
N THR A 250 -40.30 -10.49 6.84
CA THR A 250 -41.17 -10.90 5.71
C THR A 250 -40.64 -10.58 4.32
N ASN A 251 -39.67 -9.68 4.20
CA ASN A 251 -39.06 -9.31 2.93
C ASN A 251 -37.57 -9.68 2.93
N SER A 252 -37.08 -10.08 1.77
CA SER A 252 -35.67 -10.37 1.55
C SER A 252 -35.28 -10.05 0.11
N ASP A 253 -34.07 -9.57 -0.10
CA ASP A 253 -33.47 -9.38 -1.42
C ASP A 253 -31.96 -9.69 -1.35
N ARG A 254 -31.38 -10.01 -2.50
CA ARG A 254 -29.94 -10.30 -2.63
C ARG A 254 -29.44 -9.98 -4.02
N GLY A 255 -28.19 -9.60 -4.14
CA GLY A 255 -27.60 -9.28 -5.43
C GLY A 255 -26.09 -9.21 -5.42
N SER A 256 -25.55 -8.94 -6.59
CA SER A 256 -24.14 -8.64 -6.82
C SER A 256 -24.05 -7.28 -7.51
N SER A 257 -23.01 -6.51 -7.23
CA SER A 257 -22.79 -5.20 -7.83
C SER A 257 -21.32 -4.99 -8.14
N GLU A 258 -21.06 -4.23 -9.20
CA GLU A 258 -19.71 -3.83 -9.62
C GLU A 258 -19.73 -2.31 -9.86
N GLU A 259 -18.90 -1.59 -9.13
CA GLU A 259 -18.74 -0.15 -9.25
C GLU A 259 -17.35 0.19 -9.75
N VAL A 260 -17.27 0.57 -11.03
CA VAL A 260 -16.03 1.05 -11.66
C VAL A 260 -16.07 2.57 -11.76
N SER A 261 -14.99 3.22 -11.34
CA SER A 261 -14.83 4.66 -11.62
C SER A 261 -13.38 5.05 -11.89
N GLU A 262 -13.21 6.01 -12.78
CA GLU A 262 -11.94 6.64 -13.05
C GLU A 262 -11.74 7.81 -12.08
N GLY A 263 -10.64 7.76 -11.31
CA GLY A 263 -10.16 8.85 -10.47
C GLY A 263 -9.31 9.83 -11.29
N LYS A 264 -9.42 11.12 -10.97
CA LYS A 264 -8.57 12.17 -11.55
C LYS A 264 -7.46 12.58 -10.60
#